data_AF-A0A0F9HUK7-F1
#
_entry.id   AF-A0A0F9HUK7-F1
#
_cell.length_a   1.000
_cell.length_b   1.000
_cell.length_c   1.000
_cell.angle_alpha   90.00
_cell.angle_beta   90.00
_cell.angle_gamma   90.00
#
_symmetry.space_group_name_H-M   'P 1'
#
loop_
_entity.id
_entity.type
_entity.pdbx_description
1 polymer ?
#
loop_
_entity_poly.entity_id
_entity_poly.type
_entity_poly.pdbx_seq_one_letter_code
_entity_poly.pdbx_strand_id
1 'polypeptide(L)'
;MPHDQFSSEMYSKFVENFIDYLESKLNDKFWLMTNHKLVDGMFDALYNAEETDDLLPALKILENDRGLLKTNFTMNNKSNSEVARALTLGFNYFQSGFLIPTKNFTQIKSIAMNQSDPGGLYDIQGDVRVEESYNFIFIGFEQIGNGQKTYLIYDKWSGLLVWAKTSIFGYLLEIKSQNFTLDLTSSFIYNVIDFGGISSWYNFTVGFEGFWQTNKGGEIIVNFTGFYNKDPLDWGSVFTSPIIWSDIEIFKNSSGLLISNFTIANRSSSEMAWALTLGYNNYQPGFLISIIDNLTEVKKLALQEATGFVSGMVNIKETDLTLKIYFVQTGGGQKTSLIYEKLTGLLLWSNTSIGSYSLHITIEGYEPLVDLQDIVIKSPDSSLAFLPYLIIVSVSIVAIVSLIGASKINTKIQHYIKYFLIVIIALASFTSFFVFTSSINVSEVNQSQRVVQNLTLIVDYGNGTIKTQENFELTDFNTTAFDGLVEWTEAEYNDYGEMGILVVSIDGKIGNWRYSINYDFPGISSDKYNLKDGDIIKWVFG
;
A
#
# COMPACT_ATOMS: atom_id res chain seq x y z
N MET A 1 25.43 39.39 -1.80
CA MET A 1 25.61 39.50 -3.27
C MET A 1 24.41 40.24 -3.83
N PRO A 2 24.56 41.07 -4.88
CA PRO A 2 23.41 41.73 -5.50
C PRO A 2 22.49 40.66 -6.09
N HIS A 3 21.19 40.79 -5.84
CA HIS A 3 20.14 39.81 -6.17
C HIS A 3 20.07 39.48 -7.68
N ASP A 4 20.60 40.36 -8.54
CA ASP A 4 20.53 40.26 -10.00
C ASP A 4 21.57 39.31 -10.62
N GLN A 5 22.68 39.02 -9.91
CA GLN A 5 23.71 38.12 -10.45
C GLN A 5 23.31 36.63 -10.34
N PHE A 6 22.61 36.26 -9.26
CA PHE A 6 22.29 34.86 -8.96
C PHE A 6 21.16 34.30 -9.84
N SER A 7 20.22 35.14 -10.27
CA SER A 7 19.15 34.77 -11.20
C SER A 7 19.69 34.54 -12.63
N SER A 8 20.63 35.38 -13.08
CA SER A 8 21.25 35.23 -14.40
C SER A 8 22.05 33.92 -14.54
N GLU A 9 22.72 33.50 -13.46
CA GLU A 9 23.57 32.29 -13.46
C GLU A 9 22.72 31.02 -13.47
N MET A 10 21.62 30.99 -12.72
CA MET A 10 20.68 29.86 -12.73
C MET A 10 19.96 29.74 -14.08
N TYR A 11 19.59 30.87 -14.69
CA TYR A 11 18.97 30.92 -16.01
C TYR A 11 19.94 30.44 -17.10
N SER A 12 21.18 30.97 -17.12
CA SER A 12 22.23 30.50 -18.05
C SER A 12 22.41 28.99 -17.96
N LYS A 13 22.44 28.46 -16.73
CA LYS A 13 22.62 27.02 -16.50
C LYS A 13 21.42 26.18 -16.91
N PHE A 14 20.19 26.70 -16.78
CA PHE A 14 18.99 26.03 -17.28
C PHE A 14 19.00 25.98 -18.82
N VAL A 15 19.31 27.11 -19.47
CA VAL A 15 19.42 27.20 -20.92
C VAL A 15 20.53 26.30 -21.44
N GLU A 16 21.69 26.28 -20.80
CA GLU A 16 22.80 25.36 -21.12
C GLU A 16 22.37 23.89 -21.02
N ASN A 17 21.75 23.48 -19.91
CA ASN A 17 21.27 22.10 -19.76
C ASN A 17 20.19 21.74 -20.80
N PHE A 18 19.35 22.69 -21.19
CA PHE A 18 18.32 22.48 -22.20
C PHE A 18 18.93 22.36 -23.60
N ILE A 19 19.93 23.19 -23.93
CA ILE A 19 20.70 23.08 -25.17
C ILE A 19 21.42 21.74 -25.22
N ASP A 20 22.14 21.35 -24.15
CA ASP A 20 22.82 20.05 -24.06
C ASP A 20 21.83 18.88 -24.25
N TYR A 21 20.64 18.99 -23.68
CA TYR A 21 19.58 18.00 -23.88
C TYR A 21 19.13 17.94 -25.35
N LEU A 22 18.86 19.08 -26.00
CA LEU A 22 18.48 19.12 -27.42
C LEU A 22 19.61 18.60 -28.32
N GLU A 23 20.86 18.92 -28.00
CA GLU A 23 22.04 18.38 -28.70
C GLU A 23 22.15 16.86 -28.53
N SER A 24 21.84 16.32 -27.36
CA SER A 24 21.78 14.88 -27.15
C SER A 24 20.69 14.19 -28.01
N LYS A 25 19.65 14.94 -28.40
CA LYS A 25 18.51 14.46 -29.21
C LYS A 25 18.64 14.76 -30.69
N LEU A 26 19.66 15.51 -31.13
CA LEU A 26 19.84 15.95 -32.51
C LEU A 26 19.96 14.78 -33.51
N ASN A 27 20.46 13.62 -33.06
CA ASN A 27 20.57 12.41 -33.87
C ASN A 27 19.33 11.49 -33.78
N ASP A 28 18.37 11.79 -32.91
CA ASP A 28 17.13 11.04 -32.76
C ASP A 28 16.02 11.62 -33.64
N LYS A 29 16.01 11.18 -34.90
CA LYS A 29 15.08 11.66 -35.92
C LYS A 29 13.60 11.43 -35.56
N PHE A 30 13.29 10.38 -34.80
CA PHE A 30 11.92 10.06 -34.38
C PHE A 30 11.46 10.99 -33.25
N TRP A 31 12.33 11.23 -32.27
CA TRP A 31 12.05 12.17 -31.19
C TRP A 31 11.83 13.59 -31.73
N LEU A 32 12.68 14.05 -32.67
CA LEU A 32 12.54 15.37 -33.30
C LEU A 32 11.23 15.49 -34.09
N MET A 33 10.85 14.48 -34.88
CA MET A 33 9.57 14.50 -35.61
C MET A 33 8.37 14.56 -34.67
N THR A 34 8.41 13.82 -33.56
CA THR A 34 7.29 13.75 -32.62
C THR A 34 7.16 15.03 -31.80
N ASN A 35 8.29 15.64 -31.43
CA ASN A 35 8.34 16.76 -30.49
C ASN A 35 8.63 18.12 -31.14
N HIS A 36 8.76 18.23 -32.47
CA HIS A 36 9.13 19.50 -33.12
C HIS A 36 8.25 20.69 -32.70
N LYS A 37 6.93 20.52 -32.58
CA LYS A 37 6.03 21.60 -32.13
C LYS A 37 6.27 22.02 -30.68
N LEU A 38 6.66 21.08 -29.81
CA LEU A 38 7.02 21.38 -28.43
C LEU A 38 8.34 22.15 -28.41
N VAL A 39 9.32 21.70 -29.19
CA VAL A 39 10.63 22.37 -29.32
C VAL A 39 10.45 23.79 -29.89
N ASP A 40 9.69 23.95 -30.98
CA ASP A 40 9.35 25.24 -31.56
C ASP A 40 8.61 26.13 -30.54
N GLY A 41 7.62 25.58 -29.83
CA GLY A 41 6.91 26.30 -28.77
C GLY A 41 7.80 26.70 -27.59
N MET A 42 8.82 25.89 -27.26
CA MET A 42 9.80 26.21 -26.22
C MET A 42 10.78 27.29 -26.70
N PHE A 43 11.23 27.25 -27.96
CA PHE A 43 12.07 28.31 -28.53
C PHE A 43 11.30 29.62 -28.70
N ASP A 44 10.05 29.58 -29.16
CA ASP A 44 9.18 30.75 -29.22
C ASP A 44 8.92 31.30 -27.81
N ALA A 45 8.71 30.44 -26.81
CA ALA A 45 8.58 30.88 -25.42
C ALA A 45 9.88 31.51 -24.90
N LEU A 46 11.04 30.91 -25.17
CA LEU A 46 12.35 31.46 -24.78
C LEU A 46 12.64 32.80 -25.48
N TYR A 47 12.38 32.90 -26.77
CA TYR A 47 12.61 34.09 -27.60
C TYR A 47 11.69 35.24 -27.21
N ASN A 48 10.38 34.98 -27.10
CA ASN A 48 9.43 36.00 -26.65
C ASN A 48 9.75 36.45 -25.23
N ALA A 49 10.20 35.54 -24.38
CA ALA A 49 10.47 35.85 -22.99
C ALA A 49 11.83 36.56 -22.79
N GLU A 50 12.79 36.42 -23.71
CA GLU A 50 13.98 37.29 -23.83
C GLU A 50 13.59 38.70 -24.29
N GLU A 51 12.66 38.82 -25.25
CA GLU A 51 12.17 40.13 -25.72
C GLU A 51 11.36 40.89 -24.65
N THR A 52 10.61 40.18 -23.79
CA THR A 52 9.71 40.80 -22.80
C THR A 52 10.29 40.92 -21.40
N ASP A 53 11.51 40.46 -21.15
CA ASP A 53 12.12 40.37 -19.81
C ASP A 53 11.22 39.56 -18.82
N ASP A 54 10.43 38.62 -19.35
CA ASP A 54 9.35 37.88 -18.64
C ASP A 54 9.70 36.39 -18.47
N LEU A 55 10.99 36.05 -18.53
CA LEU A 55 11.55 34.68 -18.48
C LEU A 55 11.52 34.02 -17.11
N LEU A 56 10.82 34.60 -16.17
CA LEU A 56 11.02 34.26 -14.77
C LEU A 56 9.88 33.34 -14.36
N PRO A 57 10.18 32.17 -13.76
CA PRO A 57 9.18 31.14 -13.47
C PRO A 57 7.95 31.79 -12.82
N ALA A 58 6.85 31.77 -13.57
CA ALA A 58 5.62 32.43 -13.19
C ALA A 58 4.72 31.42 -12.49
N LEU A 59 4.43 31.65 -11.20
CA LEU A 59 3.37 30.93 -10.52
C LEU A 59 2.06 31.64 -10.83
N LYS A 60 1.23 30.99 -11.64
CA LYS A 60 -0.14 31.43 -11.90
C LYS A 60 -1.10 30.60 -11.07
N ILE A 61 -1.75 31.22 -10.08
CA ILE A 61 -2.80 30.55 -9.31
C ILE A 61 -4.16 30.90 -9.92
N LEU A 62 -4.86 29.87 -10.37
CA LEU A 62 -6.22 29.98 -10.88
C LEU A 62 -7.20 29.57 -9.77
N GLU A 63 -8.19 30.39 -9.52
CA GLU A 63 -9.34 30.07 -8.68
C GLU A 63 -10.48 29.56 -9.56
N ASN A 64 -11.11 28.46 -9.12
CA ASN A 64 -12.27 27.92 -9.80
C ASN A 64 -13.54 28.56 -9.24
N ASP A 65 -14.10 29.54 -9.96
CA ASP A 65 -15.37 30.16 -9.64
C ASP A 65 -16.48 29.55 -10.52
N ARG A 66 -17.22 28.58 -9.95
CA ARG A 66 -18.35 27.89 -10.60
C ARG A 66 -18.01 27.20 -11.92
N GLY A 67 -16.84 26.56 -11.99
CA GLY A 67 -16.38 25.85 -13.19
C GLY A 67 -15.58 26.72 -14.16
N LEU A 68 -15.42 28.02 -13.88
CA LEU A 68 -14.57 28.91 -14.64
C LEU A 68 -13.27 29.16 -13.86
N LEU A 69 -12.15 28.74 -14.45
CA LEU A 69 -10.83 29.07 -13.94
C LEU A 69 -10.52 30.54 -14.22
N LYS A 70 -10.57 31.36 -13.17
CA LYS A 70 -10.15 32.76 -13.21
C LYS A 70 -8.79 32.88 -12.54
N THR A 71 -7.94 33.76 -13.05
CA THR A 71 -6.67 34.03 -12.37
C THR A 71 -6.97 34.73 -11.05
N ASN A 72 -6.58 34.15 -9.93
CA ASN A 72 -6.63 34.81 -8.63
C ASN A 72 -5.49 35.81 -8.56
N PHE A 73 -4.26 35.33 -8.75
CA PHE A 73 -3.10 36.18 -8.94
C PHE A 73 -2.03 35.48 -9.79
N THR A 74 -1.12 36.27 -10.33
CA THR A 74 0.09 35.79 -11.02
C THR A 74 1.30 36.42 -10.34
N MET A 75 2.27 35.60 -9.97
CA MET A 75 3.57 36.08 -9.51
C MET A 75 4.62 35.67 -10.52
N ASN A 76 5.34 36.66 -11.07
CA ASN A 76 6.49 36.43 -11.93
C ASN A 76 7.76 36.57 -11.09
N ASN A 77 8.82 35.87 -11.49
CA ASN A 77 10.12 35.96 -10.86
C ASN A 77 10.16 35.71 -9.36
N LYS A 78 9.59 34.56 -8.97
CA LYS A 78 9.73 34.09 -7.60
C LYS A 78 10.67 32.92 -7.55
N SER A 79 11.63 33.02 -6.64
CA SER A 79 12.50 31.89 -6.35
C SER A 79 11.67 30.72 -5.82
N ASN A 80 12.15 29.50 -6.06
CA ASN A 80 11.47 28.30 -5.60
C ASN A 80 11.23 28.30 -4.08
N SER A 81 12.14 28.86 -3.29
CA SER A 81 12.01 28.97 -1.83
C SER A 81 11.01 30.05 -1.38
N GLU A 82 10.87 31.17 -2.11
CA GLU A 82 9.80 32.15 -1.86
C GLU A 82 8.43 31.51 -2.08
N VAL A 83 8.27 30.79 -3.19
CA VAL A 83 7.04 30.06 -3.48
C VAL A 83 6.78 28.97 -2.44
N ALA A 84 7.81 28.21 -2.07
CA ALA A 84 7.72 27.19 -1.04
C ALA A 84 7.20 27.75 0.27
N ARG A 85 7.76 28.87 0.72
CA ARG A 85 7.35 29.51 1.98
C ARG A 85 5.94 30.09 1.91
N ALA A 86 5.55 30.67 0.78
CA ALA A 86 4.21 31.22 0.59
C ALA A 86 3.12 30.14 0.60
N LEU A 87 3.45 28.95 0.07
CA LEU A 87 2.52 27.82 -0.03
C LEU A 87 2.71 26.77 1.07
N THR A 88 3.63 26.99 2.01
CA THR A 88 4.01 26.01 3.05
C THR A 88 4.44 24.65 2.45
N LEU A 89 5.16 24.67 1.33
CA LEU A 89 5.75 23.50 0.67
C LEU A 89 7.15 23.21 1.22
N GLY A 90 7.18 22.99 2.53
CA GLY A 90 8.41 22.83 3.30
C GLY A 90 8.17 23.08 4.79
N PHE A 91 9.17 22.80 5.62
CA PHE A 91 9.13 22.97 7.07
C PHE A 91 10.47 23.49 7.57
N ASN A 92 10.47 24.26 8.66
CA ASN A 92 11.69 24.89 9.19
C ASN A 92 12.51 25.55 8.07
N TYR A 93 13.80 25.23 7.91
CA TYR A 93 14.61 25.74 6.79
C TYR A 93 14.56 24.85 5.54
N PHE A 94 13.86 23.72 5.57
CA PHE A 94 13.62 22.87 4.41
C PHE A 94 12.45 23.41 3.57
N GLN A 95 12.74 24.41 2.73
CA GLN A 95 11.76 25.06 1.84
C GLN A 95 11.96 24.60 0.39
N SER A 96 11.50 23.38 0.09
CA SER A 96 11.84 22.65 -1.15
C SER A 96 10.98 23.01 -2.36
N GLY A 97 9.78 23.57 -2.17
CA GLY A 97 8.99 24.17 -3.23
C GLY A 97 8.52 23.18 -4.30
N PHE A 98 8.55 23.59 -5.56
CA PHE A 98 8.10 22.77 -6.69
C PHE A 98 9.22 21.96 -7.35
N LEU A 99 10.48 22.28 -7.07
CA LEU A 99 11.61 21.66 -7.73
C LEU A 99 12.74 21.37 -6.75
N ILE A 100 13.23 20.13 -6.74
CA ILE A 100 14.40 19.71 -5.98
C ILE A 100 15.54 19.25 -6.91
N PRO A 101 16.82 19.40 -6.51
CA PRO A 101 17.93 18.88 -7.30
C PRO A 101 17.90 17.35 -7.47
N THR A 102 18.03 16.83 -8.68
CA THR A 102 17.98 15.37 -8.93
C THR A 102 19.34 14.67 -8.79
N LYS A 103 20.44 15.42 -8.80
CA LYS A 103 21.80 14.84 -8.80
C LYS A 103 22.27 14.29 -7.46
N ASN A 104 21.62 14.62 -6.34
CA ASN A 104 22.04 14.17 -5.01
C ASN A 104 20.87 14.08 -4.01
N PHE A 105 20.04 13.06 -4.18
CA PHE A 105 18.94 12.80 -3.24
C PHE A 105 19.43 12.56 -1.82
N THR A 106 20.57 11.89 -1.61
CA THR A 106 21.16 11.69 -0.27
C THR A 106 21.34 13.01 0.48
N GLN A 107 21.83 14.05 -0.20
CA GLN A 107 21.96 15.38 0.39
C GLN A 107 20.61 16.00 0.72
N ILE A 108 19.61 15.89 -0.16
CA ILE A 108 18.26 16.41 0.09
C ILE A 108 17.63 15.74 1.31
N LYS A 109 17.74 14.41 1.40
CA LYS A 109 17.28 13.63 2.55
C LYS A 109 17.96 14.10 3.83
N SER A 110 19.29 14.27 3.80
CA SER A 110 20.04 14.76 4.96
C SER A 110 19.62 16.17 5.36
N ILE A 111 19.38 17.08 4.41
CA ILE A 111 18.89 18.43 4.72
C ILE A 111 17.51 18.32 5.37
N ALA A 112 16.56 17.58 4.79
CA ALA A 112 15.23 17.42 5.37
C ALA A 112 15.28 16.85 6.79
N MET A 113 16.07 15.80 7.03
CA MET A 113 16.24 15.18 8.35
C MET A 113 16.89 16.14 9.36
N ASN A 114 17.90 16.91 8.97
CA ASN A 114 18.55 17.88 9.86
C ASN A 114 17.64 19.05 10.24
N GLN A 115 16.49 19.20 9.58
CA GLN A 115 15.48 20.21 9.90
C GLN A 115 14.39 19.67 10.83
N SER A 116 14.50 18.46 11.37
CA SER A 116 13.55 17.90 12.35
C SER A 116 13.70 18.50 13.76
N ASP A 117 14.90 19.01 14.10
CA ASP A 117 15.27 19.51 15.43
C ASP A 117 16.18 20.74 15.32
N PRO A 118 15.65 21.91 14.91
CA PRO A 118 16.48 23.11 14.82
C PRO A 118 16.63 23.72 16.22
N GLY A 119 17.84 24.11 16.60
CA GLY A 119 18.12 24.99 17.75
C GLY A 119 18.16 26.47 17.33
N GLY A 120 17.13 26.93 16.63
CA GLY A 120 16.96 28.28 16.07
C GLY A 120 15.77 29.09 16.65
N LEU A 121 15.27 30.06 15.89
CA LEU A 121 14.35 31.11 16.40
C LEU A 121 12.85 30.74 16.41
N TYR A 122 12.45 29.61 15.81
CA TYR A 122 11.06 29.14 15.77
C TYR A 122 10.86 27.67 16.18
N ASP A 123 11.94 26.96 16.51
CA ASP A 123 12.07 25.58 17.05
C ASP A 123 10.83 24.72 17.01
N ILE A 124 10.42 24.42 15.78
CA ILE A 124 9.38 23.45 15.54
C ILE A 124 10.03 22.07 15.52
N GLN A 125 9.99 21.41 16.67
CA GLN A 125 10.35 20.00 16.77
C GLN A 125 9.27 19.16 16.10
N GLY A 126 9.68 18.23 15.24
CA GLY A 126 8.75 17.37 14.52
C GLY A 126 9.42 16.10 14.00
N ASP A 127 8.59 15.12 13.67
CA ASP A 127 9.03 13.88 13.09
C ASP A 127 9.16 14.05 11.57
N VAL A 128 10.36 13.80 11.05
CA VAL A 128 10.62 13.76 9.61
C VAL A 128 10.63 12.32 9.13
N ARG A 129 9.86 12.05 8.07
CA ARG A 129 9.83 10.77 7.37
C ARG A 129 10.33 10.99 5.94
N VAL A 130 11.20 10.11 5.49
CA VAL A 130 11.74 10.13 4.13
C VAL A 130 11.64 8.73 3.55
N GLU A 131 11.03 8.63 2.39
CA GLU A 131 10.88 7.37 1.67
C GLU A 131 11.29 7.55 0.20
N GLU A 132 11.79 6.49 -0.42
CA GLU A 132 12.15 6.49 -1.84
C GLU A 132 11.59 5.23 -2.52
N SER A 133 11.07 5.42 -3.73
CA SER A 133 10.59 4.39 -4.64
C SER A 133 11.34 4.50 -5.97
N TYR A 134 10.91 3.82 -7.03
CA TYR A 134 11.59 3.88 -8.31
C TYR A 134 11.47 5.28 -8.93
N ASN A 135 10.25 5.81 -9.01
CA ASN A 135 9.98 7.13 -9.60
C ASN A 135 9.94 8.26 -8.58
N PHE A 136 9.74 8.00 -7.28
CA PHE A 136 9.45 9.08 -6.33
C PHE A 136 10.32 9.12 -5.09
N ILE A 137 10.47 10.33 -4.56
CA ILE A 137 10.92 10.61 -3.21
C ILE A 137 9.79 11.29 -2.43
N PHE A 138 9.52 10.76 -1.24
CA PHE A 138 8.57 11.31 -0.29
C PHE A 138 9.32 11.95 0.87
N ILE A 139 8.85 13.13 1.27
CA ILE A 139 9.34 13.86 2.44
C ILE A 139 8.12 14.32 3.24
N GLY A 140 7.94 13.72 4.41
CA GLY A 140 6.89 14.04 5.37
C GLY A 140 7.47 14.71 6.61
N PHE A 141 6.74 15.68 7.16
CA PHE A 141 7.03 16.33 8.43
C PHE A 141 5.76 16.50 9.24
N GLU A 142 5.81 16.12 10.52
CA GLU A 142 4.73 16.36 11.47
C GLU A 142 5.27 17.00 12.74
N GLN A 143 4.87 18.24 13.01
CA GLN A 143 5.22 18.96 14.22
C GLN A 143 4.63 18.28 15.47
N ILE A 144 5.45 18.13 16.51
CA ILE A 144 5.01 17.70 17.84
C ILE A 144 4.03 18.73 18.40
N GLY A 145 2.88 18.26 18.90
CA GLY A 145 1.83 19.13 19.42
C GLY A 145 0.82 19.64 18.38
N ASN A 146 0.68 18.95 17.24
CA ASN A 146 -0.36 19.19 16.23
C ASN A 146 -0.31 20.58 15.57
N GLY A 147 0.88 21.10 15.28
CA GLY A 147 1.06 22.35 14.54
C GLY A 147 1.09 22.14 13.04
N GLN A 148 2.28 22.26 12.44
CA GLN A 148 2.49 22.06 11.01
C GLN A 148 2.53 20.57 10.63
N LYS A 149 1.88 20.23 9.52
CA LYS A 149 2.08 18.97 8.80
C LYS A 149 2.39 19.26 7.35
N THR A 150 3.37 18.58 6.77
CA THR A 150 3.76 18.81 5.37
C THR A 150 4.22 17.49 4.76
N TYR A 151 3.58 17.11 3.66
CA TYR A 151 3.85 15.88 2.92
C TYR A 151 4.12 16.25 1.48
N LEU A 152 5.26 15.85 0.94
CA LEU A 152 5.74 16.23 -0.38
C LEU A 152 6.18 14.98 -1.13
N ILE A 153 5.75 14.84 -2.37
CA ILE A 153 6.17 13.77 -3.28
C ILE A 153 6.76 14.41 -4.52
N TYR A 154 8.01 14.09 -4.82
CA TYR A 154 8.71 14.56 -6.01
C TYR A 154 9.00 13.39 -6.96
N ASP A 155 8.91 13.66 -8.25
CA ASP A 155 9.49 12.81 -9.29
C ASP A 155 11.02 12.84 -9.19
N LYS A 156 11.65 11.67 -9.12
CA LYS A 156 13.11 11.54 -8.97
C LYS A 156 13.86 11.92 -10.24
N TRP A 157 13.22 11.79 -11.40
CA TRP A 157 13.91 12.00 -12.67
C TRP A 157 14.02 13.49 -13.00
N SER A 158 12.94 14.25 -12.79
CA SER A 158 12.90 15.70 -13.02
C SER A 158 13.10 16.55 -11.76
N GLY A 159 12.86 15.98 -10.57
CA GLY A 159 12.84 16.72 -9.32
C GLY A 159 11.55 17.53 -9.11
N LEU A 160 10.56 17.39 -10.01
CA LEU A 160 9.31 18.14 -9.97
C LEU A 160 8.39 17.61 -8.86
N LEU A 161 7.72 18.52 -8.16
CA LEU A 161 6.68 18.17 -7.19
C LEU A 161 5.45 17.60 -7.89
N VAL A 162 5.13 16.35 -7.56
CA VAL A 162 3.99 15.60 -8.12
C VAL A 162 2.77 15.70 -7.23
N TRP A 163 2.96 15.68 -5.91
CA TRP A 163 1.87 15.87 -4.95
C TRP A 163 2.40 16.53 -3.69
N ALA A 164 1.59 17.39 -3.10
CA ALA A 164 1.83 17.88 -1.75
C ALA A 164 0.54 18.08 -0.98
N LYS A 165 0.62 17.87 0.33
CA LYS A 165 -0.42 18.21 1.29
C LYS A 165 0.20 18.86 2.50
N THR A 166 -0.25 20.05 2.86
CA THR A 166 0.32 20.82 3.96
C THR A 166 -0.78 21.49 4.77
N SER A 167 -0.60 21.55 6.09
CA SER A 167 -1.52 22.19 7.01
C SER A 167 -0.78 22.94 8.11
N ILE A 168 -1.17 24.19 8.38
CA ILE A 168 -0.57 25.02 9.43
C ILE A 168 -1.58 26.09 9.89
N PHE A 169 -1.86 26.20 11.19
CA PHE A 169 -2.77 27.22 11.76
C PHE A 169 -4.12 27.41 11.03
N GLY A 170 -4.75 26.31 10.60
CA GLY A 170 -6.02 26.34 9.86
C GLY A 170 -5.89 26.57 8.36
N TYR A 171 -4.69 26.86 7.85
CA TYR A 171 -4.38 26.74 6.43
C TYR A 171 -4.31 25.26 6.05
N LEU A 172 -4.93 24.90 4.93
CA LEU A 172 -4.85 23.58 4.32
C LEU A 172 -4.64 23.78 2.81
N LEU A 173 -3.61 23.15 2.28
CA LEU A 173 -3.34 23.10 0.85
C LEU A 173 -3.08 21.65 0.44
N GLU A 174 -3.73 21.22 -0.63
CA GLU A 174 -3.41 19.99 -1.33
C GLU A 174 -3.24 20.31 -2.82
N ILE A 175 -2.11 19.89 -3.39
CA ILE A 175 -1.77 20.08 -4.80
C ILE A 175 -1.36 18.74 -5.41
N LYS A 176 -1.81 18.50 -6.64
CA LYS A 176 -1.49 17.32 -7.43
C LYS A 176 -1.15 17.76 -8.85
N SER A 177 -0.03 17.28 -9.38
CA SER A 177 0.34 17.45 -10.78
C SER A 177 -0.65 16.69 -11.66
N GLN A 178 -1.17 17.36 -12.69
CA GLN A 178 -2.04 16.74 -13.69
C GLN A 178 -1.25 16.14 -14.86
N ASN A 179 0.04 16.46 -14.95
CA ASN A 179 0.87 16.11 -16.10
C ASN A 179 1.87 15.00 -15.79
N PHE A 180 1.86 14.46 -14.56
CA PHE A 180 2.70 13.32 -14.25
C PHE A 180 2.05 12.03 -14.77
N THR A 181 2.77 11.31 -15.61
CA THR A 181 2.41 9.97 -16.09
C THR A 181 3.65 9.10 -16.08
N LEU A 182 3.49 7.80 -15.78
CA LEU A 182 4.55 6.82 -15.96
C LEU A 182 5.01 6.83 -17.44
N ASP A 183 6.30 6.93 -17.69
CA ASP A 183 6.84 6.81 -19.04
C ASP A 183 6.80 5.35 -19.49
N LEU A 184 5.77 5.01 -20.24
CA LEU A 184 5.60 3.67 -20.82
C LEU A 184 6.56 3.39 -21.98
N THR A 185 7.27 4.39 -22.51
CA THR A 185 8.22 4.19 -23.62
C THR A 185 9.56 3.66 -23.16
N SER A 186 9.84 3.75 -21.86
CA SER A 186 11.05 3.24 -21.24
C SER A 186 10.98 1.72 -21.01
N SER A 187 12.14 1.08 -21.06
CA SER A 187 12.32 -0.33 -20.66
C SER A 187 12.50 -0.43 -19.15
N PHE A 188 11.79 -1.35 -18.51
CA PHE A 188 11.92 -1.63 -17.07
C PHE A 188 12.72 -2.91 -16.87
N ILE A 189 13.89 -2.78 -16.26
CA ILE A 189 14.84 -3.88 -16.05
C ILE A 189 14.67 -4.42 -14.62
N TYR A 190 14.45 -5.73 -14.50
CA TYR A 190 14.34 -6.44 -13.24
C TYR A 190 15.52 -7.39 -13.07
N ASN A 191 16.29 -7.18 -12.00
CA ASN A 191 17.38 -8.04 -11.59
C ASN A 191 16.84 -9.30 -10.92
N VAL A 192 17.29 -10.47 -11.38
CA VAL A 192 16.93 -11.76 -10.79
C VAL A 192 17.87 -12.08 -9.63
N ILE A 193 17.34 -12.04 -8.41
CA ILE A 193 18.08 -12.32 -7.18
C ILE A 193 18.17 -13.83 -6.92
N ASP A 194 17.07 -14.53 -7.16
CA ASP A 194 16.97 -15.98 -7.04
C ASP A 194 15.92 -16.53 -8.02
N PHE A 195 16.15 -17.75 -8.49
CA PHE A 195 15.26 -18.42 -9.44
C PHE A 195 15.37 -19.93 -9.31
N GLY A 196 14.22 -20.59 -9.19
CA GLY A 196 14.09 -22.03 -9.09
C GLY A 196 13.15 -22.57 -10.16
N GLY A 197 13.62 -23.55 -10.94
CA GLY A 197 12.80 -24.33 -11.87
C GLY A 197 12.62 -23.70 -13.26
N ILE A 198 12.47 -24.53 -14.29
CA ILE A 198 12.06 -24.08 -15.62
C ILE A 198 10.54 -23.83 -15.60
N SER A 199 10.08 -22.75 -16.22
CA SER A 199 8.65 -22.44 -16.33
C SER A 199 8.18 -22.44 -17.78
N SER A 200 6.93 -22.81 -17.99
CA SER A 200 6.26 -22.85 -19.29
C SER A 200 5.47 -21.58 -19.52
N TRP A 201 5.53 -21.02 -20.72
CA TRP A 201 4.68 -19.93 -21.15
C TRP A 201 3.45 -20.46 -21.90
N TYR A 202 2.25 -20.05 -21.46
CA TYR A 202 1.00 -20.36 -22.12
C TYR A 202 0.29 -19.06 -22.51
N ASN A 203 0.04 -18.90 -23.79
CA ASN A 203 -0.82 -17.85 -24.34
C ASN A 203 -2.28 -18.29 -24.25
N PHE A 204 -3.15 -17.39 -23.81
CA PHE A 204 -4.57 -17.69 -23.62
C PHE A 204 -5.29 -18.10 -24.91
N THR A 205 -4.83 -17.65 -26.07
CA THR A 205 -5.41 -17.93 -27.39
C THR A 205 -4.73 -19.09 -28.12
N VAL A 206 -3.39 -19.12 -28.17
CA VAL A 206 -2.65 -20.13 -28.98
C VAL A 206 -2.14 -21.32 -28.18
N GLY A 207 -2.21 -21.27 -26.85
CA GLY A 207 -1.74 -22.33 -25.95
C GLY A 207 -0.24 -22.23 -25.65
N PHE A 208 0.44 -23.37 -25.57
CA PHE A 208 1.85 -23.45 -25.16
C PHE A 208 2.78 -22.78 -26.18
N GLU A 209 3.60 -21.81 -25.74
CA GLU A 209 4.55 -21.10 -26.60
C GLU A 209 6.01 -21.46 -26.36
N GLY A 210 6.34 -22.04 -25.20
CA GLY A 210 7.70 -22.50 -24.92
C GLY A 210 8.03 -22.56 -23.45
N PHE A 211 9.28 -22.92 -23.16
CA PHE A 211 9.85 -22.85 -21.83
C PHE A 211 10.75 -21.63 -21.71
N TRP A 212 10.65 -20.94 -20.58
CA TRP A 212 11.55 -19.87 -20.22
C TRP A 212 12.29 -20.23 -18.92
N GLN A 213 13.50 -19.71 -18.79
CA GLN A 213 14.35 -19.88 -17.62
C GLN A 213 15.28 -18.69 -17.51
N THR A 214 15.69 -18.40 -16.28
CA THR A 214 16.76 -17.47 -15.94
C THR A 214 17.58 -18.08 -14.81
N ASN A 215 18.39 -17.29 -14.11
CA ASN A 215 19.11 -17.70 -12.92
C ASN A 215 19.51 -16.45 -12.12
N LYS A 216 20.08 -16.67 -10.93
CA LYS A 216 20.65 -15.59 -10.13
C LYS A 216 21.63 -14.74 -10.95
N GLY A 217 21.43 -13.43 -10.92
CA GLY A 217 22.18 -12.44 -11.67
C GLY A 217 21.74 -12.30 -13.14
N GLY A 218 20.68 -12.98 -13.56
CA GLY A 218 20.00 -12.73 -14.83
C GLY A 218 19.07 -11.52 -14.76
N GLU A 219 18.40 -11.23 -15.88
CA GLU A 219 17.53 -10.05 -16.01
C GLU A 219 16.22 -10.40 -16.71
N ILE A 220 15.18 -9.64 -16.36
CA ILE A 220 13.89 -9.62 -17.07
C ILE A 220 13.64 -8.18 -17.50
N ILE A 221 13.52 -7.94 -18.79
CA ILE A 221 13.26 -6.62 -19.35
C ILE A 221 11.81 -6.58 -19.81
N VAL A 222 11.07 -5.57 -19.37
CA VAL A 222 9.65 -5.36 -19.70
C VAL A 222 9.49 -4.04 -20.42
N ASN A 223 8.90 -4.07 -21.62
CA ASN A 223 8.61 -2.90 -22.44
C ASN A 223 7.11 -2.74 -22.60
N PHE A 224 6.51 -1.75 -21.94
CA PHE A 224 5.07 -1.54 -22.04
C PHE A 224 4.68 -1.03 -23.44
N THR A 225 3.73 -1.70 -24.08
CA THR A 225 3.23 -1.34 -25.41
C THR A 225 1.94 -0.52 -25.34
N GLY A 226 1.33 -0.40 -24.16
CA GLY A 226 0.16 0.42 -23.89
C GLY A 226 -0.99 -0.34 -23.22
N PHE A 227 -2.12 0.35 -23.11
CA PHE A 227 -3.35 -0.17 -22.51
C PHE A 227 -4.31 -0.65 -23.60
N TYR A 228 -4.68 -1.93 -23.55
CA TYR A 228 -5.60 -2.54 -24.51
C TYR A 228 -6.67 -3.36 -23.81
N ASN A 229 -7.63 -3.85 -24.60
CA ASN A 229 -8.63 -4.79 -24.08
C ASN A 229 -7.94 -6.06 -23.58
N LYS A 230 -8.44 -6.57 -22.46
CA LYS A 230 -8.10 -7.88 -21.95
C LYS A 230 -8.40 -8.96 -23.00
N ASP A 231 -7.56 -10.00 -23.05
CA ASP A 231 -7.81 -11.15 -23.92
C ASP A 231 -9.17 -11.77 -23.53
N PRO A 232 -10.09 -12.01 -24.50
CA PRO A 232 -11.41 -12.58 -24.22
C PRO A 232 -11.36 -13.96 -23.53
N LEU A 233 -10.24 -14.67 -23.63
CA LEU A 233 -10.00 -15.99 -23.02
C LEU A 233 -9.25 -15.90 -21.69
N ASP A 234 -8.94 -14.70 -21.20
CA ASP A 234 -8.37 -14.52 -19.87
C ASP A 234 -9.41 -14.79 -18.78
N TRP A 235 -9.42 -16.04 -18.34
CA TRP A 235 -10.28 -16.57 -17.28
C TRP A 235 -9.71 -16.32 -15.87
N GLY A 236 -8.48 -15.82 -15.75
CA GLY A 236 -7.68 -15.95 -14.54
C GLY A 236 -7.28 -14.63 -13.89
N SER A 237 -7.88 -13.49 -14.27
CA SER A 237 -7.57 -12.19 -13.67
C SER A 237 -8.85 -11.43 -13.25
N VAL A 238 -8.85 -10.83 -12.05
CA VAL A 238 -9.92 -9.92 -11.60
C VAL A 238 -9.80 -8.52 -12.17
N PHE A 239 -8.65 -8.17 -12.77
CA PHE A 239 -8.47 -6.88 -13.41
C PHE A 239 -9.23 -6.83 -14.73
N THR A 240 -9.97 -5.74 -14.93
CA THR A 240 -10.82 -5.52 -16.11
C THR A 240 -10.11 -4.65 -17.14
N SER A 241 -10.62 -4.66 -18.38
CA SER A 241 -10.13 -3.78 -19.43
C SER A 241 -10.30 -2.29 -19.07
N PRO A 242 -9.37 -1.42 -19.49
CA PRO A 242 -8.14 -1.76 -20.20
C PRO A 242 -7.05 -2.29 -19.25
N ILE A 243 -6.23 -3.21 -19.75
CA ILE A 243 -5.05 -3.74 -19.03
C ILE A 243 -3.78 -3.43 -19.81
N ILE A 244 -2.64 -3.42 -19.12
CA ILE A 244 -1.36 -3.19 -19.77
C ILE A 244 -0.97 -4.40 -20.64
N TRP A 245 -0.34 -4.12 -21.78
CA TRP A 245 0.35 -5.10 -22.60
C TRP A 245 1.81 -4.72 -22.72
N SER A 246 2.67 -5.71 -22.92
CA SER A 246 4.11 -5.49 -23.04
C SER A 246 4.82 -6.58 -23.82
N ASP A 247 6.02 -6.22 -24.26
CA ASP A 247 7.05 -7.16 -24.68
C ASP A 247 7.92 -7.51 -23.48
N ILE A 248 8.41 -8.75 -23.43
CA ILE A 248 9.27 -9.23 -22.36
C ILE A 248 10.45 -10.02 -22.94
N GLU A 249 11.63 -9.72 -22.40
CA GLU A 249 12.88 -10.41 -22.70
C GLU A 249 13.48 -10.95 -21.41
N ILE A 250 13.87 -12.22 -21.43
CA ILE A 250 14.42 -12.91 -20.26
C ILE A 250 15.84 -13.36 -20.59
N PHE A 251 16.78 -12.88 -19.78
CA PHE A 251 18.20 -13.16 -19.89
C PHE A 251 18.64 -14.08 -18.77
N LYS A 252 19.53 -15.01 -19.10
CA LYS A 252 20.27 -15.81 -18.12
C LYS A 252 21.70 -15.28 -17.99
N ASN A 253 22.23 -15.34 -16.79
CA ASN A 253 23.63 -15.04 -16.52
C ASN A 253 24.48 -16.29 -16.71
N SER A 254 25.35 -16.27 -17.71
CA SER A 254 26.34 -17.32 -17.97
C SER A 254 27.73 -16.77 -17.71
N SER A 255 28.27 -17.03 -16.52
CA SER A 255 29.62 -16.61 -16.12
C SER A 255 29.85 -15.09 -16.20
N GLY A 256 28.85 -14.29 -15.83
CA GLY A 256 28.88 -12.84 -15.86
C GLY A 256 28.40 -12.22 -17.16
N LEU A 257 28.04 -13.03 -18.16
CA LEU A 257 27.47 -12.56 -19.43
C LEU A 257 25.98 -12.83 -19.50
N LEU A 258 25.19 -11.80 -19.81
CA LEU A 258 23.76 -11.94 -20.05
C LEU A 258 23.52 -12.51 -21.45
N ILE A 259 22.81 -13.63 -21.51
CA ILE A 259 22.45 -14.31 -22.75
C ILE A 259 20.93 -14.35 -22.84
N SER A 260 20.39 -13.80 -23.92
CA SER A 260 18.95 -13.87 -24.19
C SER A 260 18.51 -15.34 -24.24
N ASN A 261 17.48 -15.67 -23.47
CA ASN A 261 16.97 -17.03 -23.35
C ASN A 261 15.53 -17.14 -23.85
N PHE A 262 14.70 -16.12 -23.65
CA PHE A 262 13.29 -16.13 -24.06
C PHE A 262 12.83 -14.71 -24.37
N THR A 263 12.10 -14.54 -25.47
CA THR A 263 11.53 -13.25 -25.89
C THR A 263 10.13 -13.48 -26.43
N ILE A 264 9.19 -12.67 -25.99
CA ILE A 264 7.80 -12.72 -26.43
C ILE A 264 7.23 -11.31 -26.44
N ALA A 265 6.45 -11.00 -27.47
CA ALA A 265 5.94 -9.66 -27.70
C ALA A 265 4.43 -9.62 -27.50
N ASN A 266 3.90 -8.47 -27.08
CA ASN A 266 2.49 -8.17 -26.95
C ASN A 266 1.75 -9.20 -26.10
N ARG A 267 2.09 -9.26 -24.81
CA ARG A 267 1.38 -10.07 -23.80
C ARG A 267 0.73 -9.20 -22.76
N SER A 268 -0.48 -9.59 -22.36
CA SER A 268 -1.23 -8.88 -21.34
C SER A 268 -0.57 -9.03 -19.97
N SER A 269 -0.82 -8.05 -19.08
CA SER A 269 -0.33 -8.09 -17.68
C SER A 269 -0.70 -9.38 -16.97
N SER A 270 -1.93 -9.86 -17.19
CA SER A 270 -2.45 -11.07 -16.60
C SER A 270 -1.76 -12.33 -17.10
N GLU A 271 -1.44 -12.41 -18.40
CA GLU A 271 -0.71 -13.56 -18.95
C GLU A 271 0.71 -13.62 -18.38
N MET A 272 1.39 -12.47 -18.33
CA MET A 272 2.71 -12.38 -17.70
C MET A 272 2.66 -12.72 -16.21
N ALA A 273 1.63 -12.22 -15.50
CA ALA A 273 1.45 -12.51 -14.09
C ALA A 273 1.33 -14.00 -13.82
N TRP A 274 0.54 -14.71 -14.64
CA TRP A 274 0.43 -16.17 -14.58
C TRP A 274 1.77 -16.86 -14.89
N ALA A 275 2.43 -16.50 -15.99
CA ALA A 275 3.67 -17.13 -16.43
C ALA A 275 4.80 -17.00 -15.39
N LEU A 276 4.81 -15.89 -14.65
CA LEU A 276 5.83 -15.52 -13.67
C LEU A 276 5.39 -15.73 -12.21
N THR A 277 4.15 -16.17 -11.98
CA THR A 277 3.52 -16.27 -10.64
C THR A 277 3.55 -14.93 -9.87
N LEU A 278 3.32 -13.81 -10.56
CA LEU A 278 3.21 -12.46 -9.99
C LEU A 278 1.78 -12.17 -9.54
N GLY A 279 1.23 -13.08 -8.73
CA GLY A 279 -0.16 -13.08 -8.32
C GLY A 279 -0.56 -14.40 -7.68
N TYR A 280 -1.82 -14.53 -7.28
CA TYR A 280 -2.42 -15.74 -6.70
C TYR A 280 -3.90 -15.78 -7.03
N ASN A 281 -4.47 -16.98 -7.18
CA ASN A 281 -5.85 -17.14 -7.64
C ASN A 281 -6.13 -16.25 -8.87
N ASN A 282 -7.19 -15.45 -8.87
CA ASN A 282 -7.44 -14.49 -9.94
C ASN A 282 -6.84 -13.10 -9.66
N TYR A 283 -6.14 -12.89 -8.54
CA TYR A 283 -5.39 -11.66 -8.30
C TYR A 283 -4.07 -11.70 -9.07
N GLN A 284 -4.11 -11.26 -10.33
CA GLN A 284 -3.00 -11.33 -11.29
C GLN A 284 -2.59 -9.93 -11.80
N PRO A 285 -1.96 -9.12 -10.94
CA PRO A 285 -1.58 -7.73 -11.25
C PRO A 285 -0.44 -7.60 -12.27
N GLY A 286 0.49 -8.56 -12.30
CA GLY A 286 1.65 -8.51 -13.21
C GLY A 286 2.64 -7.41 -12.86
N PHE A 287 3.25 -6.80 -13.87
CA PHE A 287 4.25 -5.74 -13.69
C PHE A 287 3.65 -4.35 -13.47
N LEU A 288 2.36 -4.16 -13.75
CA LEU A 288 1.67 -2.88 -13.59
C LEU A 288 0.21 -3.09 -13.16
N ILE A 289 -0.18 -2.51 -12.02
CA ILE A 289 -1.58 -2.48 -11.57
C ILE A 289 -2.32 -1.34 -12.31
N SER A 290 -3.20 -1.70 -13.25
CA SER A 290 -3.90 -0.71 -14.10
C SER A 290 -4.91 0.18 -13.36
N ILE A 291 -5.37 -0.24 -12.17
CA ILE A 291 -6.35 0.48 -11.35
C ILE A 291 -5.73 1.07 -10.08
N ILE A 292 -4.42 1.33 -10.07
CA ILE A 292 -3.71 1.76 -8.86
C ILE A 292 -4.26 3.05 -8.24
N ASP A 293 -4.82 3.93 -9.07
CA ASP A 293 -5.50 5.16 -8.63
C ASP A 293 -6.70 4.86 -7.70
N ASN A 294 -7.26 3.66 -7.76
CA ASN A 294 -8.25 3.15 -6.82
C ASN A 294 -7.64 2.08 -5.90
N LEU A 295 -6.77 2.54 -4.99
CA LEU A 295 -6.06 1.68 -4.04
C LEU A 295 -7.02 0.86 -3.16
N THR A 296 -8.19 1.41 -2.81
CA THR A 296 -9.23 0.68 -2.07
C THR A 296 -9.70 -0.55 -2.83
N GLU A 297 -9.98 -0.41 -4.13
CA GLU A 297 -10.39 -1.54 -4.96
C GLU A 297 -9.25 -2.55 -5.14
N VAL A 298 -8.00 -2.09 -5.34
CA VAL A 298 -6.82 -2.98 -5.41
C VAL A 298 -6.71 -3.88 -4.18
N LYS A 299 -6.87 -3.29 -2.98
CA LYS A 299 -6.80 -4.02 -1.71
C LYS A 299 -7.98 -4.97 -1.53
N LYS A 300 -9.18 -4.51 -1.87
CA LYS A 300 -10.39 -5.34 -1.82
C LYS A 300 -10.25 -6.57 -2.72
N LEU A 301 -9.80 -6.40 -3.96
CA LEU A 301 -9.58 -7.50 -4.90
C LEU A 301 -8.51 -8.48 -4.38
N ALA A 302 -7.41 -7.98 -3.81
CA ALA A 302 -6.39 -8.83 -3.18
C ALA A 302 -6.96 -9.68 -2.05
N LEU A 303 -7.74 -9.08 -1.14
CA LEU A 303 -8.37 -9.79 -0.02
C LEU A 303 -9.44 -10.79 -0.48
N GLN A 304 -10.28 -10.41 -1.44
CA GLN A 304 -11.32 -11.30 -1.99
C GLN A 304 -10.71 -12.56 -2.60
N GLU A 305 -9.63 -12.39 -3.36
CA GLU A 305 -8.91 -13.50 -3.99
C GLU A 305 -8.07 -14.31 -3.00
N ALA A 306 -8.02 -13.97 -1.71
CA ALA A 306 -7.41 -14.84 -0.70
C ALA A 306 -8.15 -16.17 -0.52
N THR A 307 -9.44 -16.22 -0.88
CA THR A 307 -10.32 -17.39 -0.74
C THR A 307 -10.80 -17.96 -2.08
N GLY A 308 -10.06 -17.67 -3.17
CA GLY A 308 -10.37 -18.12 -4.53
C GLY A 308 -10.15 -19.63 -4.76
N PHE A 309 -9.46 -19.99 -5.84
CA PHE A 309 -9.21 -21.40 -6.19
C PHE A 309 -8.48 -22.17 -5.09
N VAL A 310 -7.50 -21.52 -4.45
CA VAL A 310 -6.88 -21.97 -3.20
C VAL A 310 -7.14 -20.97 -2.09
N SER A 311 -7.36 -21.46 -0.87
CA SER A 311 -7.46 -20.59 0.30
C SER A 311 -6.08 -20.22 0.83
N GLY A 312 -5.91 -18.99 1.30
CA GLY A 312 -4.71 -18.50 1.96
C GLY A 312 -4.97 -17.26 2.79
N MET A 313 -3.91 -16.74 3.40
CA MET A 313 -3.93 -15.48 4.14
C MET A 313 -3.25 -14.40 3.30
N VAL A 314 -3.87 -13.23 3.22
CA VAL A 314 -3.30 -12.03 2.61
C VAL A 314 -3.00 -11.02 3.69
N ASN A 315 -1.78 -10.48 3.69
CA ASN A 315 -1.39 -9.33 4.48
C ASN A 315 -1.05 -8.18 3.53
N ILE A 316 -1.64 -7.01 3.77
CA ILE A 316 -1.41 -5.81 2.99
C ILE A 316 -0.76 -4.78 3.91
N LYS A 317 0.38 -4.25 3.49
CA LYS A 317 1.06 -3.15 4.16
C LYS A 317 1.23 -2.00 3.19
N GLU A 318 1.09 -0.79 3.69
CA GLU A 318 1.29 0.43 2.92
C GLU A 318 2.33 1.31 3.57
N THR A 319 3.09 1.99 2.74
CA THR A 319 3.89 3.15 3.10
C THR A 319 3.35 4.38 2.38
N ASP A 320 4.09 5.49 2.45
CA ASP A 320 3.69 6.71 1.75
C ASP A 320 3.83 6.53 0.21
N LEU A 321 4.80 5.73 -0.26
CA LEU A 321 5.02 5.48 -1.70
C LEU A 321 4.71 4.06 -2.19
N THR A 322 4.59 3.06 -1.32
CA THR A 322 4.49 1.66 -1.75
C THR A 322 3.31 0.89 -1.15
N LEU A 323 2.85 -0.11 -1.90
CA LEU A 323 1.85 -1.10 -1.51
C LEU A 323 2.51 -2.47 -1.53
N LYS A 324 2.61 -3.13 -0.38
CA LYS A 324 3.09 -4.49 -0.23
C LYS A 324 1.92 -5.44 -0.03
N ILE A 325 1.87 -6.50 -0.83
CA ILE A 325 0.86 -7.56 -0.77
C ILE A 325 1.58 -8.88 -0.56
N TYR A 326 1.24 -9.57 0.52
CA TYR A 326 1.83 -10.85 0.89
C TYR A 326 0.74 -11.92 1.02
N PHE A 327 0.80 -12.95 0.19
CA PHE A 327 -0.11 -14.09 0.19
C PHE A 327 0.63 -15.37 0.62
N VAL A 328 -0.01 -16.14 1.49
CA VAL A 328 0.42 -17.49 1.86
C VAL A 328 -0.75 -18.45 1.75
N GLN A 329 -0.63 -19.43 0.85
CA GLN A 329 -1.63 -20.48 0.71
C GLN A 329 -1.70 -21.35 1.97
N THR A 330 -2.91 -21.64 2.43
CA THR A 330 -3.17 -22.62 3.49
C THR A 330 -2.71 -24.00 3.02
N GLY A 331 -1.86 -24.67 3.83
CA GLY A 331 -1.25 -25.94 3.46
C GLY A 331 0.10 -25.82 2.73
N GLY A 332 0.59 -24.60 2.46
CA GLY A 332 1.98 -24.37 2.07
C GLY A 332 2.32 -24.56 0.59
N GLY A 333 1.34 -24.49 -0.32
CA GLY A 333 1.55 -24.68 -1.76
C GLY A 333 2.16 -23.48 -2.50
N GLN A 334 1.75 -22.26 -2.15
CA GLN A 334 2.21 -21.02 -2.76
C GLN A 334 2.51 -19.95 -1.70
N LYS A 335 3.56 -19.16 -1.93
CA LYS A 335 3.85 -17.91 -1.21
C LYS A 335 4.18 -16.84 -2.24
N THR A 336 3.56 -15.68 -2.13
CA THR A 336 3.76 -14.59 -3.08
C THR A 336 3.83 -13.27 -2.33
N SER A 337 4.93 -12.54 -2.50
CA SER A 337 5.17 -11.24 -1.88
C SER A 337 5.49 -10.24 -2.98
N LEU A 338 4.68 -9.20 -3.11
CA LEU A 338 4.76 -8.21 -4.18
C LEU A 338 4.83 -6.82 -3.56
N ILE A 339 5.67 -5.93 -4.10
CA ILE A 339 5.71 -4.51 -3.72
C ILE A 339 5.48 -3.68 -4.98
N TYR A 340 4.46 -2.83 -4.95
CA TYR A 340 4.09 -1.92 -6.02
C TYR A 340 4.28 -0.46 -5.59
N GLU A 341 4.60 0.41 -6.53
CA GLU A 341 4.61 1.86 -6.34
C GLU A 341 3.18 2.42 -6.40
N LYS A 342 2.72 3.16 -5.37
CA LYS A 342 1.32 3.58 -5.22
C LYS A 342 0.83 4.60 -6.25
N LEU A 343 1.73 5.38 -6.84
CA LEU A 343 1.38 6.44 -7.79
C LEU A 343 1.36 5.97 -9.25
N THR A 344 2.07 4.88 -9.57
CA THR A 344 2.19 4.37 -10.94
C THR A 344 1.67 2.96 -11.09
N GLY A 345 1.58 2.20 -10.00
CA GLY A 345 1.20 0.78 -10.01
C GLY A 345 2.33 -0.13 -10.48
N LEU A 346 3.55 0.39 -10.66
CA LEU A 346 4.71 -0.35 -11.16
C LEU A 346 5.19 -1.36 -10.12
N LEU A 347 5.43 -2.60 -10.53
CA LEU A 347 6.04 -3.61 -9.69
C LEU A 347 7.49 -3.20 -9.39
N LEU A 348 7.82 -3.05 -8.12
CA LEU A 348 9.17 -2.72 -7.67
C LEU A 348 9.96 -3.97 -7.26
N TRP A 349 9.25 -4.95 -6.71
CA TRP A 349 9.88 -6.13 -6.13
C TRP A 349 8.89 -7.29 -6.06
N SER A 350 9.39 -8.51 -6.29
CA SER A 350 8.61 -9.73 -6.11
C SER A 350 9.46 -10.85 -5.53
N ASN A 351 8.88 -11.63 -4.61
CA ASN A 351 9.40 -12.91 -4.17
C ASN A 351 8.22 -13.90 -4.10
N THR A 352 8.19 -14.81 -5.07
CA THR A 352 7.10 -15.75 -5.26
C THR A 352 7.64 -17.18 -5.36
N SER A 353 6.86 -18.14 -4.89
CA SER A 353 7.18 -19.57 -4.95
C SER A 353 5.92 -20.42 -5.00
N ILE A 354 5.94 -21.45 -5.85
CA ILE A 354 4.89 -22.47 -5.96
C ILE A 354 5.52 -23.83 -6.30
N GLY A 355 5.36 -24.82 -5.42
CA GLY A 355 6.04 -26.11 -5.58
C GLY A 355 7.57 -25.97 -5.69
N SER A 356 8.15 -26.35 -6.82
CA SER A 356 9.58 -26.20 -7.11
C SER A 356 9.94 -24.89 -7.83
N TYR A 357 8.94 -24.11 -8.25
CA TYR A 357 9.16 -22.82 -8.89
C TYR A 357 9.41 -21.75 -7.84
N SER A 358 10.42 -20.90 -8.07
CA SER A 358 10.61 -19.65 -7.32
C SER A 358 11.14 -18.55 -8.22
N LEU A 359 10.72 -17.32 -7.96
CA LEU A 359 11.22 -16.13 -8.63
C LEU A 359 11.34 -15.01 -7.61
N HIS A 360 12.56 -14.49 -7.46
CA HIS A 360 12.86 -13.31 -6.65
C HIS A 360 13.49 -12.25 -7.56
N ILE A 361 12.77 -11.16 -7.79
CA ILE A 361 13.19 -10.06 -8.67
C ILE A 361 13.03 -8.70 -8.00
N THR A 362 13.86 -7.76 -8.43
CA THR A 362 13.87 -6.35 -8.01
C THR A 362 14.07 -5.46 -9.23
N ILE A 363 13.28 -4.41 -9.38
CA ILE A 363 13.52 -3.41 -10.43
C ILE A 363 14.86 -2.70 -10.20
N GLU A 364 15.62 -2.45 -11.26
CA GLU A 364 16.91 -1.77 -11.17
C GLU A 364 16.80 -0.42 -10.46
N GLY A 365 17.75 -0.12 -9.57
CA GLY A 365 17.78 1.15 -8.82
C GLY A 365 16.79 1.24 -7.65
N TYR A 366 16.03 0.18 -7.34
CA TYR A 366 15.19 0.10 -6.15
C TYR A 366 15.79 -0.85 -5.11
N GLU A 367 15.92 -0.37 -3.87
CA GLU A 367 16.28 -1.20 -2.73
C GLU A 367 15.07 -1.36 -1.81
N PRO A 368 14.46 -2.54 -1.74
CA PRO A 368 13.31 -2.75 -0.88
C PRO A 368 13.71 -2.60 0.59
N LEU A 369 12.93 -1.83 1.35
CA LEU A 369 12.95 -1.84 2.82
C LEU A 369 12.39 -3.18 3.31
N VAL A 370 13.15 -4.26 3.11
CA VAL A 370 12.74 -5.59 3.61
C VAL A 370 13.04 -5.62 5.09
N ASP A 371 12.00 -5.41 5.89
CA ASP A 371 12.06 -5.70 7.30
C ASP A 371 12.35 -7.21 7.45
N LEU A 372 13.51 -7.58 7.98
CA LEU A 372 13.93 -8.99 8.12
C LEU A 372 12.95 -9.81 8.97
N GLN A 373 12.09 -9.14 9.75
CA GLN A 373 11.01 -9.77 10.52
C GLN A 373 9.83 -10.22 9.64
N ASP A 374 9.58 -9.59 8.49
CA ASP A 374 8.48 -9.97 7.58
C ASP A 374 8.73 -11.28 6.84
N ILE A 375 10.00 -11.71 6.73
CA ILE A 375 10.37 -13.02 6.19
C ILE A 375 10.01 -14.14 7.18
N VAL A 376 9.81 -13.78 8.46
CA VAL A 376 9.40 -14.66 9.54
C VAL A 376 8.02 -14.22 10.02
N ILE A 377 7.02 -14.23 9.14
CA ILE A 377 5.71 -14.69 9.62
C ILE A 377 5.96 -16.15 9.99
N LYS A 378 6.30 -16.40 11.26
CA LYS A 378 6.09 -17.70 11.86
C LYS A 378 4.65 -18.00 11.49
N SER A 379 4.42 -18.92 10.53
CA SER A 379 3.16 -19.63 10.49
C SER A 379 2.96 -20.00 11.95
N PRO A 380 1.91 -19.51 12.65
CA PRO A 380 1.78 -19.71 14.08
C PRO A 380 2.06 -21.18 14.29
N ASP A 381 3.21 -21.47 14.88
CA ASP A 381 3.82 -22.79 14.78
C ASP A 381 2.73 -23.67 15.35
N SER A 382 2.06 -24.46 14.51
CA SER A 382 0.80 -25.06 14.94
C SER A 382 1.09 -25.94 16.15
N SER A 383 2.30 -26.48 16.20
CA SER A 383 2.97 -27.10 17.34
C SER A 383 2.99 -26.25 18.64
N LEU A 384 3.26 -24.95 18.59
CA LEU A 384 3.25 -24.03 19.74
C LEU A 384 1.84 -23.72 20.23
N ALA A 385 0.85 -23.63 19.34
CA ALA A 385 -0.57 -23.54 19.74
C ALA A 385 -1.02 -24.80 20.50
N PHE A 386 -0.44 -25.97 20.18
CA PHE A 386 -0.67 -27.22 20.90
C PHE A 386 0.22 -27.43 22.13
N LEU A 387 1.27 -26.63 22.33
CA LEU A 387 2.23 -26.82 23.43
C LEU A 387 1.58 -26.79 24.83
N PRO A 388 0.66 -25.85 25.14
CA PRO A 388 -0.06 -25.88 26.41
C PRO A 388 -0.88 -27.15 26.59
N TYR A 389 -1.53 -27.64 25.52
CA TYR A 389 -2.32 -28.87 25.56
C TYR A 389 -1.44 -30.10 25.76
N LEU A 390 -0.27 -30.17 25.11
CA LEU A 390 0.71 -31.24 25.31
C LEU A 390 1.22 -31.27 26.75
N ILE A 391 1.47 -30.11 27.37
CA ILE A 391 1.87 -30.01 28.78
C ILE A 391 0.74 -30.49 29.71
N ILE A 392 -0.50 -30.05 29.48
CA ILE A 392 -1.66 -30.47 30.30
C ILE A 392 -1.86 -31.99 30.21
N VAL A 393 -1.81 -32.56 29.00
CA VAL A 393 -1.98 -34.00 28.77
C VAL A 393 -0.85 -34.79 29.44
N SER A 394 0.41 -34.36 29.27
CA SER A 394 1.56 -35.08 29.86
C SER A 394 1.57 -35.01 31.39
N VAL A 395 1.26 -33.87 32.00
CA VAL A 395 1.09 -33.76 33.47
C VAL A 395 -0.05 -34.65 33.96
N SER A 396 -1.18 -34.68 33.25
CA SER A 396 -2.33 -35.51 33.60
C SER A 396 -1.99 -37.01 33.54
N ILE A 397 -1.27 -37.46 32.50
CA ILE A 397 -0.83 -38.85 32.37
C ILE A 397 0.11 -39.24 33.50
N VAL A 398 1.12 -38.41 33.80
CA VAL A 398 2.08 -38.67 34.89
C VAL A 398 1.36 -38.76 36.24
N ALA A 399 0.41 -37.85 36.50
CA ALA A 399 -0.39 -37.87 37.71
C ALA A 399 -1.22 -39.16 37.82
N ILE A 400 -1.91 -39.56 36.74
CA ILE A 400 -2.72 -40.79 36.70
C ILE A 400 -1.87 -42.03 36.93
N VAL A 401 -0.73 -42.16 36.23
CA VAL A 401 0.18 -43.32 36.36
C VAL A 401 0.75 -43.40 37.78
N SER A 402 1.17 -42.27 38.36
CA SER A 402 1.67 -42.20 39.74
C SER A 402 0.60 -42.60 40.75
N LEU A 403 -0.65 -42.16 40.53
CA LEU A 403 -1.78 -42.47 41.39
C LEU A 403 -2.15 -43.96 41.34
N ILE A 404 -2.14 -44.57 40.15
CA ILE A 404 -2.37 -46.01 39.95
C ILE A 404 -1.25 -46.81 40.62
N GLY A 405 0.01 -46.40 40.47
CA GLY A 405 1.16 -47.03 41.13
C GLY A 405 1.05 -47.00 42.65
N ALA A 406 0.75 -45.83 43.23
CA ALA A 406 0.56 -45.66 44.68
C ALA A 406 -0.62 -46.46 45.21
N SER A 407 -1.71 -46.59 44.43
CA SER A 407 -2.90 -47.36 44.84
C SER A 407 -2.65 -48.86 44.99
N LYS A 408 -1.67 -49.41 44.26
CA LYS A 408 -1.27 -50.82 44.41
C LYS A 408 -0.51 -51.09 45.70
N ILE A 409 0.09 -50.06 46.30
CA ILE A 409 0.94 -50.17 47.49
C ILE A 409 0.15 -49.82 48.77
N ASN A 410 -0.86 -48.95 48.67
CA ASN A 410 -1.62 -48.47 49.82
C ASN A 410 -3.14 -48.61 49.62
N THR A 411 -3.76 -49.53 50.37
CA THR A 411 -5.19 -49.85 50.30
C THR A 411 -6.10 -48.68 50.66
N LYS A 412 -5.64 -47.71 51.47
CA LYS A 412 -6.39 -46.48 51.76
C LYS A 412 -6.48 -45.58 50.53
N ILE A 413 -5.41 -45.47 49.73
CA ILE A 413 -5.39 -44.66 48.51
C ILE A 413 -6.31 -45.26 47.44
N GLN A 414 -6.39 -46.58 47.37
CA GLN A 414 -7.27 -47.30 46.46
C GLN A 414 -8.75 -46.91 46.63
N HIS A 415 -9.19 -46.64 47.87
CA HIS A 415 -10.57 -46.20 48.13
C HIS A 415 -10.86 -44.80 47.57
N TYR A 416 -9.86 -43.91 47.55
CA TYR A 416 -10.02 -42.52 47.11
C TYR A 416 -9.62 -42.26 45.66
N ILE A 417 -9.09 -43.25 44.96
CA ILE A 417 -8.54 -43.09 43.60
C ILE A 417 -9.53 -42.48 42.61
N LYS A 418 -10.82 -42.85 42.71
CA LYS A 418 -11.88 -42.32 41.84
C LYS A 418 -12.08 -40.81 42.03
N TYR A 419 -11.99 -40.31 43.26
CA TYR A 419 -12.13 -38.88 43.56
C TYR A 419 -10.93 -38.08 43.05
N PHE A 420 -9.71 -38.61 43.22
CA PHE A 420 -8.51 -37.96 42.67
C PHE A 420 -8.53 -37.89 41.14
N LEU A 421 -9.00 -38.93 40.44
CA LEU A 421 -9.15 -38.90 38.98
C LEU A 421 -10.14 -37.82 38.54
N ILE A 422 -11.27 -37.67 39.25
CA ILE A 422 -12.26 -36.62 38.97
C ILE A 422 -11.62 -35.23 39.13
N VAL A 423 -10.84 -35.01 40.19
CA VAL A 423 -10.15 -33.73 40.44
C VAL A 423 -9.13 -33.41 39.34
N ILE A 424 -8.34 -34.41 38.90
CA ILE A 424 -7.36 -34.23 37.82
C ILE A 424 -8.05 -33.86 36.50
N ILE A 425 -9.12 -34.56 36.14
CA ILE A 425 -9.89 -34.27 34.92
C ILE A 425 -10.53 -32.88 34.99
N ALA A 426 -11.08 -32.49 36.15
CA ALA A 426 -11.65 -31.17 36.34
C ALA A 426 -10.59 -30.07 36.21
N LEU A 427 -9.42 -30.22 36.83
CA LEU A 427 -8.31 -29.27 36.72
C LEU A 427 -7.78 -29.17 35.28
N ALA A 428 -7.61 -30.30 34.58
CA ALA A 428 -7.17 -30.31 33.19
C ALA A 428 -8.17 -29.61 32.26
N SER A 429 -9.47 -29.90 32.44
CA SER A 429 -10.55 -29.28 31.66
C SER A 429 -10.65 -27.77 31.92
N PHE A 430 -10.53 -27.36 33.18
CA PHE A 430 -10.56 -25.95 33.56
C PHE A 430 -9.34 -25.18 33.04
N THR A 431 -8.14 -25.76 33.15
CA THR A 431 -6.92 -25.14 32.61
C THR A 431 -6.97 -25.03 31.08
N SER A 432 -7.47 -26.06 30.40
CA SER A 432 -7.70 -26.06 28.95
C SER A 432 -8.65 -24.93 28.52
N PHE A 433 -9.71 -24.68 29.28
CA PHE A 433 -10.63 -23.57 29.04
C PHE A 433 -9.94 -22.21 29.13
N PHE A 434 -9.10 -21.96 30.15
CA PHE A 434 -8.36 -20.69 30.28
C PHE A 434 -7.31 -20.49 29.19
N VAL A 435 -6.63 -21.55 28.76
CA VAL A 435 -5.70 -21.48 27.63
C VAL A 435 -6.47 -21.14 26.35
N PHE A 436 -7.64 -21.76 26.14
CA PHE A 436 -8.47 -21.48 24.98
C PHE A 436 -8.96 -20.03 24.96
N THR A 437 -9.46 -19.51 26.09
CA THR A 437 -9.94 -18.13 26.17
C THR A 437 -8.82 -17.10 26.03
N SER A 438 -7.62 -17.36 26.57
CA SER A 438 -6.47 -16.46 26.40
C SER A 438 -5.84 -16.52 25.01
N SER A 439 -6.11 -17.56 24.22
CA SER A 439 -5.66 -17.67 22.83
C SER A 439 -6.54 -16.94 21.81
N ILE A 440 -7.71 -16.44 22.24
CA ILE A 440 -8.53 -15.55 21.43
C ILE A 440 -7.83 -14.18 21.45
N ASN A 441 -7.08 -13.87 20.39
CA ASN A 441 -6.62 -12.51 20.14
C ASN A 441 -7.85 -11.62 20.00
N VAL A 442 -8.17 -10.87 21.05
CA VAL A 442 -9.09 -9.76 20.96
C VAL A 442 -8.37 -8.70 20.14
N SER A 443 -8.90 -8.39 18.96
CA SER A 443 -8.41 -7.30 18.11
C SER A 443 -8.17 -6.06 18.98
N GLU A 444 -6.99 -5.44 18.86
CA GLU A 444 -6.72 -4.19 19.59
C GLU A 444 -7.84 -3.19 19.27
N VAL A 445 -8.44 -2.65 20.33
CA VAL A 445 -9.50 -1.65 20.20
C VAL A 445 -8.87 -0.39 19.63
N ASN A 446 -9.28 -0.02 18.41
CA ASN A 446 -8.83 1.23 17.79
C ASN A 446 -9.15 2.41 18.72
N GLN A 447 -8.25 3.41 18.77
CA GLN A 447 -8.46 4.61 19.60
C GLN A 447 -9.65 5.42 19.11
N SER A 448 -10.43 5.99 20.04
CA SER A 448 -11.53 6.90 19.74
C SER A 448 -11.01 8.15 19.03
N GLN A 449 -11.70 8.55 17.98
CA GLN A 449 -11.40 9.75 17.21
C GLN A 449 -12.39 10.86 17.60
N ARG A 450 -11.96 12.13 17.54
CA ARG A 450 -12.87 13.23 17.92
C ARG A 450 -14.01 13.41 16.92
N VAL A 451 -13.72 13.19 15.64
CA VAL A 451 -14.65 13.28 14.51
C VAL A 451 -14.28 12.18 13.52
N VAL A 452 -15.30 11.55 12.93
CA VAL A 452 -15.17 10.63 11.78
C VAL A 452 -16.16 11.02 10.70
N GLN A 453 -15.73 11.02 9.45
CA GLN A 453 -16.49 11.53 8.31
C GLN A 453 -16.65 10.48 7.20
N ASN A 454 -17.56 10.77 6.25
CA ASN A 454 -17.83 9.93 5.08
C ASN A 454 -18.26 8.50 5.43
N LEU A 455 -18.97 8.34 6.55
CA LEU A 455 -19.44 7.04 6.98
C LEU A 455 -20.62 6.56 6.15
N THR A 456 -20.75 5.25 6.03
CA THR A 456 -21.91 4.60 5.41
C THR A 456 -22.50 3.57 6.37
N LEU A 457 -23.82 3.62 6.60
CA LEU A 457 -24.57 2.64 7.37
C LEU A 457 -25.47 1.85 6.44
N ILE A 458 -25.44 0.53 6.53
CA ILE A 458 -26.30 -0.39 5.79
C ILE A 458 -26.99 -1.32 6.80
N VAL A 459 -28.32 -1.32 6.84
CA VAL A 459 -29.12 -2.23 7.67
C VAL A 459 -29.94 -3.13 6.76
N ASP A 460 -29.59 -4.41 6.74
CA ASP A 460 -30.29 -5.46 6.01
C ASP A 460 -31.22 -6.22 6.98
N TYR A 461 -32.52 -6.03 6.83
CA TYR A 461 -33.51 -6.65 7.71
C TYR A 461 -33.75 -8.13 7.39
N GLY A 462 -33.06 -8.74 6.41
CA GLY A 462 -33.19 -10.16 6.09
C GLY A 462 -34.53 -10.57 5.45
N ASN A 463 -35.39 -9.59 5.12
CA ASN A 463 -36.66 -9.77 4.41
C ASN A 463 -36.65 -9.12 3.02
N GLY A 464 -35.46 -8.76 2.53
CA GLY A 464 -35.26 -8.03 1.28
C GLY A 464 -35.32 -6.50 1.43
N THR A 465 -35.73 -5.97 2.59
CA THR A 465 -35.62 -4.54 2.89
C THR A 465 -34.20 -4.22 3.33
N ILE A 466 -33.60 -3.20 2.71
CA ILE A 466 -32.29 -2.64 3.06
C ILE A 466 -32.44 -1.14 3.26
N LYS A 467 -31.95 -0.62 4.39
CA LYS A 467 -31.85 0.82 4.69
C LYS A 467 -30.39 1.23 4.59
N THR A 468 -30.11 2.27 3.83
CA THR A 468 -28.74 2.77 3.63
C THR A 468 -28.70 4.26 3.91
N GLN A 469 -27.69 4.69 4.66
CA GLN A 469 -27.35 6.08 4.89
C GLN A 469 -25.87 6.29 4.55
N GLU A 470 -25.58 7.29 3.72
CA GLU A 470 -24.22 7.57 3.24
C GLU A 470 -23.79 8.98 3.65
N ASN A 471 -22.48 9.20 3.67
CA ASN A 471 -21.83 10.49 3.87
C ASN A 471 -22.25 11.22 5.15
N PHE A 472 -22.48 10.48 6.24
CA PHE A 472 -22.69 11.09 7.54
C PHE A 472 -21.39 11.17 8.34
N GLU A 473 -21.42 11.98 9.40
CA GLU A 473 -20.32 12.14 10.33
C GLU A 473 -20.76 11.83 11.76
N LEU A 474 -19.81 11.44 12.60
CA LEU A 474 -20.00 11.34 14.04
C LEU A 474 -18.97 12.25 14.73
N THR A 475 -19.39 12.91 15.79
CA THR A 475 -18.58 13.92 16.51
C THR A 475 -18.49 13.61 18.00
N ASP A 476 -17.72 14.44 18.72
CA ASP A 476 -17.62 14.44 20.18
C ASP A 476 -17.19 13.11 20.81
N PHE A 477 -16.31 12.37 20.12
CA PHE A 477 -15.78 11.05 20.54
C PHE A 477 -16.81 9.90 20.55
N ASN A 478 -18.05 10.14 20.12
CA ASN A 478 -19.07 9.12 19.91
C ASN A 478 -18.88 8.48 18.53
N THR A 479 -17.73 7.85 18.32
CA THR A 479 -17.29 7.38 17.00
C THR A 479 -17.36 5.86 16.86
N THR A 480 -18.17 5.18 17.65
CA THR A 480 -18.24 3.71 17.62
C THR A 480 -19.18 3.21 16.53
N ALA A 481 -19.05 1.93 16.16
CA ALA A 481 -19.98 1.27 15.25
C ALA A 481 -21.43 1.28 15.79
N PHE A 482 -21.59 1.27 17.11
CA PHE A 482 -22.89 1.40 17.75
C PHE A 482 -23.42 2.84 17.67
N ASP A 483 -22.57 3.86 17.87
CA ASP A 483 -22.95 5.26 17.71
C ASP A 483 -23.46 5.53 16.29
N GLY A 484 -22.76 4.99 15.28
CA GLY A 484 -23.20 5.09 13.88
C GLY A 484 -24.53 4.38 13.59
N LEU A 485 -24.89 3.34 14.35
CA LEU A 485 -26.19 2.68 14.24
C LEU A 485 -27.31 3.56 14.83
N VAL A 486 -27.14 4.03 16.07
CA VAL A 486 -28.18 4.76 16.80
C VAL A 486 -28.42 6.18 16.27
N GLU A 487 -27.47 6.74 15.53
CA GLU A 487 -27.65 8.02 14.84
C GLU A 487 -28.80 7.97 13.81
N TRP A 488 -29.01 6.82 13.16
CA TRP A 488 -29.93 6.69 12.02
C TRP A 488 -31.02 5.63 12.20
N THR A 489 -31.06 4.96 13.36
CA THR A 489 -32.03 3.89 13.65
C THR A 489 -32.46 3.90 15.11
N GLU A 490 -33.64 3.36 15.38
CA GLU A 490 -34.09 3.06 16.74
C GLU A 490 -33.60 1.66 17.13
N ALA A 491 -32.48 1.59 17.85
CA ALA A 491 -31.91 0.34 18.33
C ALA A 491 -32.27 0.07 19.80
N GLU A 492 -32.81 -1.13 20.09
CA GLU A 492 -32.91 -1.64 21.46
C GLU A 492 -31.74 -2.59 21.74
N TYR A 493 -31.18 -2.52 22.94
CA TYR A 493 -29.98 -3.26 23.27
C TYR A 493 -29.90 -3.64 24.76
N ASN A 494 -29.11 -4.68 25.05
CA ASN A 494 -28.73 -5.07 26.40
C ASN A 494 -27.25 -4.79 26.60
N ASP A 495 -26.92 -4.02 27.64
CA ASP A 495 -25.54 -3.74 28.03
C ASP A 495 -25.02 -4.81 29.01
N TYR A 496 -23.94 -5.49 28.63
CA TYR A 496 -23.26 -6.51 29.44
C TYR A 496 -21.94 -6.00 30.06
N GLY A 497 -21.75 -4.68 30.17
CA GLY A 497 -20.60 -4.04 30.79
C GLY A 497 -19.31 -4.33 30.03
N GLU A 498 -18.37 -5.04 30.66
CA GLU A 498 -17.09 -5.38 30.02
C GLU A 498 -17.23 -6.29 28.79
N MET A 499 -18.36 -6.95 28.56
CA MET A 499 -18.60 -7.69 27.32
C MET A 499 -19.11 -6.82 26.17
N GLY A 500 -19.57 -5.60 26.46
CA GLY A 500 -20.14 -4.66 25.50
C GLY A 500 -21.65 -4.81 25.29
N ILE A 501 -22.15 -4.10 24.30
CA ILE A 501 -23.57 -3.99 23.94
C ILE A 501 -24.00 -5.10 22.98
N LEU A 502 -25.11 -5.77 23.32
CA LEU A 502 -25.83 -6.67 22.42
C LEU A 502 -27.09 -5.97 21.87
N VAL A 503 -27.10 -5.69 20.57
CA VAL A 503 -28.29 -5.14 19.88
C VAL A 503 -29.33 -6.24 19.68
N VAL A 504 -30.54 -6.03 20.21
CA VAL A 504 -31.64 -7.01 20.18
C VAL A 504 -32.78 -6.60 19.25
N SER A 505 -32.86 -5.32 18.88
CA SER A 505 -33.86 -4.80 17.95
C SER A 505 -33.28 -3.62 17.16
N ILE A 506 -33.63 -3.49 15.89
CA ILE A 506 -33.36 -2.31 15.06
C ILE A 506 -34.65 -1.93 14.32
N ASP A 507 -35.09 -0.68 14.47
CA ASP A 507 -36.35 -0.13 13.93
C ASP A 507 -37.55 -1.06 14.22
N GLY A 508 -37.65 -1.53 15.46
CA GLY A 508 -38.73 -2.40 15.95
C GLY A 508 -38.63 -3.88 15.54
N LYS A 509 -37.62 -4.27 14.76
CA LYS A 509 -37.40 -5.67 14.38
C LYS A 509 -36.50 -6.40 15.38
N ILE A 510 -37.14 -7.18 16.25
CA ILE A 510 -36.49 -8.00 17.28
C ILE A 510 -35.83 -9.24 16.64
N GLY A 511 -34.57 -9.51 17.00
CA GLY A 511 -33.89 -10.76 16.67
C GLY A 511 -32.38 -10.71 16.81
N ASN A 512 -31.70 -11.62 16.11
CA ASN A 512 -30.25 -11.72 16.13
C ASN A 512 -29.67 -10.79 15.07
N TRP A 513 -28.93 -9.79 15.53
CA TRP A 513 -28.26 -8.82 14.68
C TRP A 513 -26.77 -9.05 14.70
N ARG A 514 -26.15 -9.06 13.52
CA ARG A 514 -24.71 -9.14 13.35
C ARG A 514 -24.22 -7.92 12.62
N TYR A 515 -23.11 -7.35 13.08
CA TYR A 515 -22.49 -6.18 12.45
C TYR A 515 -21.12 -6.54 11.86
N SER A 516 -20.75 -5.79 10.83
CA SER A 516 -19.44 -5.87 10.16
C SER A 516 -18.99 -4.46 9.79
N ILE A 517 -17.68 -4.25 9.74
CA ILE A 517 -17.04 -3.00 9.32
C ILE A 517 -16.26 -3.29 8.06
N ASN A 518 -16.52 -2.55 6.99
CA ASN A 518 -15.91 -2.78 5.67
C ASN A 518 -16.02 -4.25 5.22
N TYR A 519 -17.16 -4.88 5.52
CA TYR A 519 -17.49 -6.29 5.25
C TYR A 519 -16.73 -7.34 6.07
N ASP A 520 -15.91 -6.93 7.05
CA ASP A 520 -15.23 -7.82 7.98
C ASP A 520 -15.90 -7.84 9.35
N PHE A 521 -15.89 -9.00 10.03
CA PHE A 521 -16.37 -9.12 11.41
C PHE A 521 -15.25 -8.76 12.38
N PRO A 522 -15.33 -7.63 13.10
CA PRO A 522 -14.20 -7.12 13.86
C PRO A 522 -13.86 -7.94 15.12
N GLY A 523 -14.72 -8.90 15.51
CA GLY A 523 -14.50 -9.76 16.67
C GLY A 523 -14.60 -9.05 18.03
N ILE A 524 -15.05 -7.80 18.05
CA ILE A 524 -15.31 -7.01 19.26
C ILE A 524 -16.74 -6.48 19.25
N SER A 525 -17.23 -5.98 20.38
CA SER A 525 -18.59 -5.42 20.48
C SER A 525 -18.71 -4.06 19.76
N SER A 526 -19.90 -3.73 19.25
CA SER A 526 -20.12 -2.54 18.40
C SER A 526 -19.89 -1.22 19.13
N ASP A 527 -20.12 -1.18 20.44
CA ASP A 527 -19.84 -0.05 21.33
C ASP A 527 -18.36 0.14 21.65
N LYS A 528 -17.51 -0.76 21.18
CA LYS A 528 -16.06 -0.72 21.42
C LYS A 528 -15.27 -0.47 20.14
N TYR A 529 -15.84 -0.78 18.98
CA TYR A 529 -15.15 -0.55 17.71
C TYR A 529 -15.25 0.92 17.31
N ASN A 530 -14.18 1.68 17.50
CA ASN A 530 -14.07 3.04 16.97
C ASN A 530 -13.86 3.02 15.45
N LEU A 531 -14.73 3.74 14.75
CA LEU A 531 -14.75 3.93 13.30
C LEU A 531 -13.61 4.85 12.85
N LYS A 532 -13.33 4.81 11.55
CA LYS A 532 -12.42 5.69 10.82
C LYS A 532 -13.16 6.36 9.66
N ASP A 533 -12.58 7.44 9.15
CA ASP A 533 -13.11 8.12 7.97
C ASP A 533 -13.32 7.14 6.81
N GLY A 534 -14.53 7.15 6.24
CA GLY A 534 -14.90 6.30 5.10
C GLY A 534 -15.38 4.89 5.45
N ASP A 535 -15.47 4.52 6.74
CA ASP A 535 -15.92 3.18 7.12
C ASP A 535 -17.38 2.88 6.71
N ILE A 536 -17.61 1.63 6.31
CA ILE A 536 -18.93 1.08 6.01
C ILE A 536 -19.36 0.17 7.16
N ILE A 537 -20.39 0.58 7.88
CA ILE A 537 -21.04 -0.16 8.97
C ILE A 537 -22.19 -0.95 8.36
N LYS A 538 -22.13 -2.28 8.40
CA LYS A 538 -23.21 -3.14 7.91
C LYS A 538 -23.78 -4.01 9.01
N TRP A 539 -25.08 -3.85 9.26
CA TRP A 539 -25.90 -4.68 10.14
C TRP A 539 -26.77 -5.62 9.31
N VAL A 540 -26.79 -6.91 9.68
CA VAL A 540 -27.58 -7.94 9.01
C VAL A 540 -28.38 -8.71 10.04
N PHE A 541 -29.68 -8.86 9.76
CA PHE A 541 -30.56 -9.73 10.53
C PHE A 541 -30.33 -11.19 10.17
N GLY A 542 -30.02 -12.06 11.15
CA GLY A 542 -29.98 -13.51 10.94
C GLY A 542 -29.11 -14.30 11.89
#